data_AF-A0AAV5TYL0-F1
#
_entry.id   AF-A0AAV5TYL0-F1
#
_cell.length_a   1.000
_cell.length_b   1.000
_cell.length_c   1.000
_cell.angle_alpha   90.00
_cell.angle_beta   90.00
_cell.angle_gamma   90.00
#
_symmetry.space_group_name_H-M   'P 1'
#
loop_
_entity.id
_entity.type
_entity.pdbx_description
1 polymer ?
#
loop_
_entity_poly.entity_id
_entity_poly.type
_entity_poly.pdbx_seq_one_letter_code
_entity_poly.pdbx_strand_id
1 'polypeptide(L)'
;TVPSSGNEVVAIKMLHESADKVQHMEFIEEIELMKRLGYHERLVNMMACVTQSEPTMLIVEFCEHSNLLNYMRTRRKFMLQTDESISSTDR
;
A
#
# COMPACT_ATOMS: atom_id res chain seq x y z
N THR A 1 -6.10 -3.30 -22.85
CA THR A 1 -6.35 -2.07 -22.06
C THR A 1 -5.38 -1.02 -22.56
N VAL A 2 -5.85 0.19 -22.85
CA VAL A 2 -5.00 1.28 -23.36
C VAL A 2 -4.02 1.70 -22.27
N PRO A 3 -2.71 1.88 -22.54
CA PRO A 3 -1.81 2.44 -21.54
C PRO A 3 -2.19 3.91 -21.36
N SER A 4 -2.80 4.23 -20.23
CA SER A 4 -3.01 5.61 -19.80
C SER A 4 -1.67 6.33 -19.79
N SER A 5 -1.53 7.33 -20.64
CA SER A 5 -0.29 8.10 -20.86
C SER A 5 -0.03 9.11 -19.71
N GLY A 6 -0.12 8.65 -18.47
CA GLY A 6 -0.02 9.47 -17.26
C GLY A 6 1.01 8.90 -16.28
N ASN A 7 1.61 9.78 -15.48
CA ASN A 7 2.41 9.38 -14.34
C ASN A 7 1.50 8.76 -13.28
N GLU A 8 1.63 7.47 -13.03
CA GLU A 8 0.90 6.75 -12.00
C GLU A 8 1.75 6.65 -10.73
N VAL A 9 1.14 6.95 -9.57
CA VAL A 9 1.81 6.82 -8.27
C VAL A 9 1.72 5.36 -7.83
N VAL A 10 2.86 4.78 -7.47
CA VAL A 10 2.98 3.36 -7.08
C VAL A 10 3.67 3.22 -5.74
N ALA A 11 3.45 2.10 -5.07
CA ALA A 11 4.25 1.69 -3.92
C ALA A 11 5.32 0.69 -4.38
N ILE A 12 6.55 0.87 -3.88
CA ILE A 12 7.68 -0.02 -4.16
C ILE A 12 8.12 -0.64 -2.84
N LYS A 13 8.07 -1.97 -2.77
CA LYS A 13 8.67 -2.74 -1.67
C LYS A 13 10.06 -3.21 -2.10
N MET A 14 11.04 -3.01 -1.22
CA MET A 14 12.44 -3.40 -1.38
C MET A 14 12.93 -3.96 -0.06
N LEU A 15 13.94 -4.83 -0.13
CA LEU A 15 14.67 -5.27 1.06
C LEU A 15 15.66 -4.20 1.53
N HIS A 16 15.96 -4.23 2.82
CA HIS A 16 17.07 -3.45 3.36
C HIS A 16 18.40 -3.97 2.81
N GLU A 17 19.41 -3.11 2.69
CA GLU A 17 20.75 -3.48 2.19
C GLU A 17 21.44 -4.58 3.01
N SER A 18 21.02 -4.74 4.28
CA SER A 18 21.54 -5.75 5.19
C SER A 18 20.69 -7.04 5.22
N ALA A 19 19.76 -7.22 4.29
CA ALA A 19 18.90 -8.40 4.26
C ALA A 19 19.72 -9.67 3.98
N ASP A 20 19.40 -10.75 4.69
CA ASP A 20 20.07 -12.03 4.48
C ASP A 20 19.45 -12.83 3.32
N LYS A 21 20.06 -13.97 3.01
CA LYS A 21 19.60 -14.85 1.92
C LYS A 21 18.20 -15.41 2.16
N VAL A 22 17.81 -15.64 3.41
CA VAL A 22 16.48 -16.16 3.75
C VAL A 22 15.42 -15.11 3.45
N GLN A 23 15.65 -13.87 3.91
CA GLN A 23 14.78 -12.73 3.61
C GLN A 23 14.66 -12.47 2.10
N HIS A 24 15.75 -12.65 1.35
CA HIS A 24 15.73 -12.56 -0.11
C HIS A 24 14.85 -13.65 -0.75
N MET A 25 14.93 -14.89 -0.26
CA MET A 25 14.07 -15.98 -0.76
C MET A 25 12.59 -15.73 -0.41
N GLU A 26 12.29 -15.33 0.82
CA GLU A 26 10.93 -15.00 1.26
C GLU A 26 10.33 -13.86 0.41
N PHE A 27 11.14 -12.85 0.06
CA PHE A 27 10.68 -11.75 -0.77
C PHE A 27 10.39 -12.18 -2.22
N ILE A 28 11.19 -13.08 -2.78
CA ILE A 28 10.89 -13.68 -4.10
C ILE A 28 9.60 -14.52 -4.03
N GLU A 29 9.40 -15.29 -2.96
CA GLU A 29 8.16 -16.05 -2.76
C GLU A 29 6.92 -15.15 -2.66
N GLU A 30 7.03 -13.99 -2.01
CA GLU A 30 5.98 -12.97 -1.96
C GLU A 30 5.66 -12.43 -3.37
N ILE A 31 6.67 -12.11 -4.18
CA ILE A 31 6.49 -11.68 -5.58
C ILE A 31 5.78 -12.76 -6.39
N GLU A 32 6.22 -14.02 -6.28
CA GLU A 32 5.61 -15.14 -7.00
C GLU A 32 4.18 -15.43 -6.52
N LEU A 33 3.88 -15.22 -5.25
CA LEU A 33 2.51 -15.29 -4.73
C LEU A 33 1.63 -14.22 -5.36
N MET A 34 2.08 -12.96 -5.41
CA MET A 34 1.32 -11.87 -6.01
C MET A 34 1.04 -12.10 -7.50
N LYS A 35 2.02 -12.63 -8.25
CA LYS A 35 1.82 -13.04 -9.65
C LYS A 35 0.72 -14.10 -9.80
N ARG A 36 0.69 -15.10 -8.92
CA ARG A 36 -0.32 -16.16 -8.93
C ARG A 36 -1.71 -15.68 -8.51
N LEU A 37 -1.79 -14.73 -7.57
CA LEU A 37 -3.07 -14.14 -7.14
C LEU A 37 -3.75 -13.36 -8.26
N GLY A 38 -2.96 -12.67 -9.09
CA GLY A 38 -3.49 -11.85 -10.18
C GLY A 38 -4.25 -10.62 -9.66
N TYR A 39 -5.18 -10.12 -10.48
CA TYR A 39 -5.96 -8.93 -10.16
C TYR A 39 -7.22 -9.25 -9.36
N HIS A 40 -7.49 -8.46 -8.32
CA HIS A 40 -8.75 -8.45 -7.60
C HIS A 40 -9.08 -7.05 -7.02
N GLU A 41 -10.33 -6.60 -7.16
CA GLU A 41 -10.80 -5.26 -6.76
C GLU A 41 -10.55 -4.92 -5.27
N ARG A 42 -10.51 -5.94 -4.42
CA ARG A 42 -10.38 -5.79 -2.95
C ARG A 42 -8.99 -6.13 -2.39
N LEU A 43 -8.02 -6.36 -3.26
CA LEU A 43 -6.63 -6.58 -2.89
C LEU A 43 -5.76 -5.48 -3.47
N VAL A 44 -4.60 -5.26 -2.84
CA VAL A 44 -3.55 -4.45 -3.45
C VAL A 44 -2.96 -5.28 -4.59
N ASN A 45 -3.07 -4.78 -5.82
CA ASN A 45 -2.62 -5.52 -6.99
C ASN A 45 -1.16 -5.26 -7.30
N MET A 46 -0.47 -6.30 -7.78
CA MET A 46 0.85 -6.17 -8.36
C MET A 46 0.76 -5.57 -9.76
N MET A 47 1.61 -4.58 -10.02
CA MET A 47 1.74 -3.94 -11.32
C MET A 47 2.98 -4.45 -12.07
N ALA A 48 4.11 -4.59 -11.37
CA ALA A 48 5.37 -5.05 -11.93
C ALA A 48 6.31 -5.60 -10.85
N CYS A 49 7.40 -6.23 -11.28
CA CYS A 49 8.54 -6.58 -10.41
C CYS A 49 9.85 -6.42 -11.17
N VAL A 50 10.94 -6.20 -10.42
CA VAL A 50 12.31 -6.29 -10.92
C VAL A 50 12.97 -7.45 -10.19
N THR A 51 13.30 -8.52 -10.91
CA THR A 51 13.93 -9.74 -10.35
C THR A 51 15.14 -10.21 -11.14
N GLN A 52 15.48 -9.54 -12.24
CA GLN A 52 16.61 -9.88 -13.11
C GLN A 52 17.83 -8.98 -12.87
N SER A 53 17.68 -7.95 -12.03
CA SER A 53 18.72 -7.00 -11.65
C SER A 53 18.51 -6.59 -10.20
N GLU A 54 19.57 -6.09 -9.56
CA GLU A 54 19.49 -5.54 -8.22
C GLU A 54 19.24 -4.01 -8.23
N PRO A 55 18.44 -3.49 -7.29
CA PRO A 55 17.77 -4.22 -6.22
C PRO A 55 16.52 -4.96 -6.71
N THR A 56 16.23 -6.12 -6.13
CA THR A 56 14.93 -6.79 -6.31
C THR A 56 13.80 -5.86 -5.81
N MET A 57 12.77 -5.65 -6.64
CA MET A 57 11.65 -4.73 -6.35
C MET A 57 10.29 -5.38 -6.63
N LEU A 58 9.32 -5.11 -5.76
CA LEU A 58 7.91 -5.38 -5.98
C LEU A 58 7.16 -4.05 -6.13
N ILE A 59 6.53 -3.84 -7.29
CA ILE A 59 5.77 -2.63 -7.62
C ILE A 59 4.28 -2.96 -7.56
N VAL A 60 3.55 -2.24 -6.71
CA VAL A 60 2.12 -2.46 -6.44
C VAL A 60 1.36 -1.14 -6.46
N GLU A 61 0.03 -1.24 -6.53
CA GLU A 61 -0.87 -0.08 -6.40
C GLU A 61 -0.61 0.71 -5.11
N PHE A 62 -0.63 2.04 -5.20
CA PHE A 62 -0.49 2.92 -4.03
C PHE A 62 -1.85 3.18 -3.36
N CYS A 63 -1.95 2.85 -2.07
CA CYS A 63 -3.13 3.20 -1.27
C CYS A 63 -2.96 4.57 -0.58
N GLU A 64 -3.57 5.61 -1.16
CA GLU A 64 -3.40 7.00 -0.73
C GLU A 64 -3.84 7.30 0.73
N HIS A 65 -4.80 6.52 1.26
CA HIS A 65 -5.44 6.78 2.56
C HIS A 65 -4.79 6.05 3.75
N SER A 66 -3.52 5.62 3.63
CA SER A 66 -2.84 4.76 4.62
C SER A 66 -3.57 3.42 4.83
N ASN A 67 -3.35 2.76 5.98
CA ASN A 67 -4.04 1.52 6.32
C ASN A 67 -5.40 1.77 6.99
N LEU A 68 -6.26 0.76 6.96
CA LEU A 68 -7.62 0.82 7.50
C LEU A 68 -7.66 1.19 8.99
N LEU A 69 -6.71 0.69 9.80
CA LEU A 69 -6.66 0.99 11.23
C LEU A 69 -6.46 2.50 11.49
N ASN A 70 -5.52 3.12 10.77
CA ASN A 70 -5.26 4.54 10.85
C ASN A 70 -6.45 5.35 10.34
N TYR A 71 -7.03 4.95 9.20
CA TYR A 71 -8.22 5.57 8.66
C TYR A 71 -9.38 5.59 9.67
N MET A 72 -9.66 4.44 10.30
CA MET A 72 -10.71 4.30 11.32
C MET A 72 -10.42 5.13 12.58
N ARG A 73 -9.16 5.19 13.02
CA ARG A 73 -8.74 6.03 14.17
C ARG A 73 -8.93 7.52 13.87
N THR A 74 -8.57 7.98 12.67
CA THR A 74 -8.75 9.37 12.24
C THR A 74 -10.22 9.73 12.18
N ARG A 75 -11.06 8.87 11.58
CA ARG A 75 -12.51 9.09 11.52
C ARG A 75 -13.16 9.14 12.89
N ARG A 76 -12.74 8.28 13.83
CA ARG A 76 -13.23 8.33 15.21
C ARG A 76 -12.91 9.66 15.88
N LYS A 77 -11.68 10.18 15.72
CA LYS A 77 -11.31 11.49 16.28
C LYS A 77 -12.16 12.62 15.70
N PHE A 78 -12.39 12.61 14.39
CA PHE A 78 -13.26 13.59 13.72
C PHE A 78 -14.70 13.57 14.27
N MET A 79 -15.26 12.37 14.49
CA MET A 79 -16.60 12.21 15.08
C MET A 79 -16.67 12.74 16.53
N LEU A 80 -15.61 12.59 17.32
CA LEU A 80 -15.59 13.09 18.70
C LEU A 80 -15.33 14.60 18.79
N GLN A 81 -14.59 15.19 17.84
CA GLN A 81 -14.35 16.63 17.78
C GLN A 81 -15.61 17.42 17.34
N THR A 82 -16.48 16.79 16.56
CA THR A 82 -17.72 17.41 16.10
C THR A 82 -18.71 17.61 17.24
N ASP A 83 -18.70 16.75 18.27
CA ASP A 83 -19.56 16.89 19.45
C ASP A 83 -19.22 18.10 20.34
N GLU A 84 -17.95 18.53 20.41
CA GLU A 84 -17.56 19.70 21.23
C GLU A 84 -17.89 21.04 20.55
N SER A 85 -17.94 21.08 19.22
CA SER A 85 -18.30 22.28 18.46
C SER A 85 -19.81 22.58 18.45
N ILE A 86 -20.64 21.57 18.71
CA ILE A 86 -22.11 21.75 18.78
C ILE A 86 -22.53 22.27 20.17
N SER A 87 -21.80 21.95 21.24
CA SER A 87 -22.15 22.41 22.60
C SER A 87 -21.77 23.86 22.91
N SER A 88 -20.97 24.51 22.04
CA SER A 88 -20.45 25.87 22.24
C SER A 88 -21.25 26.96 21.52
N THR A 89 -22.32 26.62 20.78
CA THR A 89 -23.20 27.59 20.10
C THR A 89 -24.52 27.88 20.84
N ASP A 90 -24.77 27.23 22.00
CA ASP A 90 -25.94 27.47 22.87
C ASP A 90 -25.58 28.26 24.15
N ARG A 91 -24.91 29.41 24.02
CA ARG A 91 -24.81 30.42 25.09
C ARG A 91 -24.98 31.83 24.56
#